data_AF-A0A957GJU5-F1
#
_entry.id   AF-A0A957GJU5-F1
#
_cell.length_a   1.000
_cell.length_b   1.000
_cell.length_c   1.000
_cell.angle_alpha   90.00
_cell.angle_beta   90.00
_cell.angle_gamma   90.00
#
_symmetry.space_group_name_H-M   'P 1'
#
loop_
_entity.id
_entity.type
_entity.pdbx_description
1 polymer ?
#
loop_
_entity_poly.entity_id
_entity_poly.type
_entity_poly.pdbx_seq_one_letter_code
_entity_poly.pdbx_strand_id
1 'polypeptide(L)'
;MKTTPTLTYENALAERYGLGYVAGLDEAGRGALAGPVVAAAVILPPDAETTLRGVNDSKQLTAVTRETLFDRIIATAIAYGVGAATAQ
;
A
#
# COMPACT_ATOMS: atom_id res chain seq x y z
N MET A 1 16.61 5.96 -12.32
CA MET A 1 15.83 7.12 -11.82
C MET A 1 14.70 6.56 -10.98
N LYS A 2 14.67 6.84 -9.68
CA LYS A 2 13.61 6.33 -8.79
C LYS A 2 12.33 7.10 -9.14
N THR A 3 11.36 6.43 -9.75
CA THR A 3 10.07 7.00 -10.08
C THR A 3 9.24 7.17 -8.80
N THR A 4 8.59 8.32 -8.66
CA THR A 4 7.59 8.52 -7.62
C THR A 4 6.36 7.68 -8.00
N PRO A 5 5.85 6.80 -7.12
CA PRO A 5 4.64 6.06 -7.41
C PRO A 5 3.44 7.00 -7.57
N THR A 6 2.52 6.64 -8.47
CA THR A 6 1.27 7.35 -8.77
C THR A 6 0.11 6.35 -8.85
N LEU A 7 -1.13 6.84 -8.82
CA LEU A 7 -2.36 6.05 -9.01
C LEU A 7 -2.86 6.09 -10.46
N THR A 8 -2.03 6.56 -11.40
CA THR A 8 -2.42 6.76 -12.80
C THR A 8 -2.92 5.47 -13.45
N TYR A 9 -2.30 4.34 -13.14
CA TYR A 9 -2.67 3.04 -13.72
C TYR A 9 -3.99 2.52 -13.14
N GLU A 10 -4.13 2.58 -11.82
CA GLU A 10 -5.30 2.14 -11.06
C GLU A 10 -6.53 2.97 -11.45
N ASN A 11 -6.39 4.29 -11.51
CA ASN A 11 -7.46 5.20 -11.92
C ASN A 11 -7.90 4.95 -13.37
N ALA A 12 -6.95 4.75 -14.28
CA ALA A 12 -7.26 4.45 -15.68
C ALA A 12 -7.99 3.09 -15.84
N LEU A 13 -7.62 2.08 -15.06
CA LEU A 13 -8.34 0.80 -15.04
C LEU A 13 -9.75 0.94 -14.47
N ALA A 14 -9.89 1.68 -13.37
CA ALA A 14 -11.18 1.93 -12.74
C ALA A 14 -12.15 2.63 -13.70
N GLU A 15 -11.70 3.67 -14.38
CA GLU A 15 -12.48 4.39 -15.38
C GLU A 15 -12.82 3.50 -16.57
N ARG A 16 -11.82 2.80 -17.15
CA ARG A 16 -12.00 2.00 -18.37
C ARG A 16 -12.99 0.85 -18.20
N TYR A 17 -12.99 0.21 -17.04
CA TYR A 17 -13.80 -0.99 -16.80
C TYR A 17 -14.98 -0.74 -15.85
N GLY A 18 -15.20 0.50 -15.40
CA GLY A 18 -16.25 0.84 -14.45
C GLY A 18 -16.06 0.15 -13.09
N LEU A 19 -14.81 -0.06 -12.66
CA LEU A 19 -14.52 -0.67 -11.36
C LEU A 19 -14.78 0.37 -10.27
N GLY A 20 -15.54 0.00 -9.24
CA GLY A 20 -15.86 0.92 -8.14
C GLY A 20 -14.64 1.22 -7.26
N TYR A 21 -14.06 0.19 -6.65
CA TYR A 21 -12.90 0.32 -5.76
C TYR A 21 -11.76 -0.57 -6.25
N VAL A 22 -10.54 -0.02 -6.22
CA VAL A 22 -9.30 -0.74 -6.52
C VAL A 22 -8.52 -0.93 -5.22
N ALA A 23 -8.20 -2.18 -4.89
CA ALA A 23 -7.36 -2.52 -3.75
C ALA A 23 -5.94 -2.83 -4.23
N GLY A 24 -4.94 -2.12 -3.71
CA GLY A 24 -3.54 -2.50 -3.82
C GLY A 24 -3.20 -3.55 -2.78
N LEU A 25 -2.45 -4.59 -3.16
CA LEU A 25 -1.99 -5.66 -2.27
C LEU A 25 -0.48 -5.77 -2.28
N ASP A 26 0.11 -5.99 -1.10
CA ASP A 26 1.54 -6.30 -0.94
C ASP A 26 1.76 -7.18 0.31
N GLU A 27 2.84 -7.95 0.31
CA GLU A 27 3.23 -8.84 1.42
C GLU A 27 4.62 -8.57 1.99
N ALA A 28 4.77 -8.84 3.28
CA ALA A 28 6.04 -8.84 3.98
C ALA A 28 6.27 -10.16 4.72
N GLY A 29 7.53 -10.57 4.83
CA GLY A 29 7.92 -11.81 5.51
C GLY A 29 8.07 -13.02 4.59
N ARG A 30 7.77 -12.90 3.28
CA ARG A 30 8.05 -13.95 2.30
C ARG A 30 9.56 -14.23 2.24
N GLY A 31 9.98 -15.42 2.69
CA GLY A 31 11.39 -15.85 2.74
C GLY A 31 12.09 -15.63 4.08
N ALA A 32 11.39 -15.14 5.11
CA ALA A 32 11.92 -15.14 6.47
C ALA A 32 12.00 -16.59 7.01
N LEU A 33 13.05 -16.90 7.79
CA LEU A 33 13.23 -18.21 8.42
C LEU A 33 12.16 -18.50 9.49
N ALA A 34 11.63 -17.45 10.12
CA ALA A 34 10.63 -17.53 11.18
C ALA A 34 9.71 -16.31 11.13
N GLY A 35 8.54 -16.45 11.76
CA GLY A 35 7.48 -15.45 11.75
C GLY A 35 6.45 -15.69 10.64
N PRO A 36 5.28 -15.02 10.72
CA PRO A 36 4.25 -15.15 9.72
C PRO A 36 4.61 -14.39 8.44
N VAL A 37 3.94 -14.75 7.33
CA VAL A 37 3.79 -13.86 6.19
C VAL A 37 2.59 -12.96 6.46
N VAL A 38 2.76 -11.65 6.29
CA VAL A 38 1.71 -10.65 6.50
C VAL A 38 1.40 -10.00 5.16
N ALA A 39 0.13 -9.96 4.78
CA ALA A 39 -0.35 -9.27 3.60
C ALA A 39 -1.28 -8.13 3.99
N ALA A 40 -1.19 -7.02 3.27
CA ALA A 40 -2.11 -5.89 3.42
C ALA A 40 -2.88 -5.65 2.13
N ALA A 41 -4.13 -5.24 2.25
CA ALA A 41 -4.95 -4.71 1.16
C ALA A 41 -5.37 -3.29 1.51
N VAL A 42 -5.16 -2.33 0.60
CA VAL A 42 -5.47 -0.91 0.83
C VAL A 42 -6.25 -0.37 -0.36
N ILE A 43 -7.39 0.26 -0.08
CA ILE A 43 -8.20 0.99 -1.07
C ILE A 43 -7.99 2.48 -0.83
N LEU A 44 -7.41 3.16 -1.82
CA LEU A 44 -7.14 4.59 -1.76
C LEU A 44 -8.18 5.38 -2.55
N PRO A 45 -8.49 6.63 -2.15
CA PRO A 45 -9.27 7.53 -2.99
C PRO A 45 -8.47 7.91 -4.26
N PRO A 46 -9.13 8.19 -5.40
CA PRO A 46 -8.46 8.46 -6.67
C PRO A 46 -7.46 9.63 -6.65
N ASP A 47 -7.60 10.57 -5.71
CA ASP A 47 -6.80 11.78 -5.54
C ASP A 47 -5.78 11.70 -4.38
N ALA A 48 -5.56 10.50 -3.81
CA ALA A 48 -4.69 10.30 -2.66
C ALA A 48 -3.21 10.67 -2.89
N GLU A 49 -2.76 10.81 -4.14
CA GLU A 49 -1.36 11.07 -4.49
C GLU A 49 -0.78 12.30 -3.78
N THR A 50 -1.58 13.36 -3.65
CA THR A 50 -1.12 14.60 -3.00
C THR A 50 -0.92 14.40 -1.51
N THR A 51 -1.87 13.74 -0.85
CA THR A 51 -1.83 13.44 0.60
C THR A 51 -0.73 12.44 0.94
N LEU A 52 -0.45 11.50 0.04
CA LEU A 52 0.51 10.42 0.24
C LEU A 52 1.90 10.68 -0.37
N ARG A 53 2.23 11.94 -0.68
CA ARG A 53 3.57 12.31 -1.17
C ARG A 53 4.69 11.76 -0.28
N GLY A 54 5.62 11.02 -0.88
CA GLY A 54 6.76 10.42 -0.18
C GLY A 54 6.54 8.96 0.25
N VAL A 55 5.33 8.41 0.06
CA VAL A 55 5.15 6.96 0.05
C VAL A 55 5.97 6.37 -1.10
N ASN A 56 6.77 5.35 -0.80
CA ASN A 56 7.63 4.65 -1.75
C ASN A 56 7.97 3.26 -1.20
N ASP A 57 8.74 2.45 -1.95
CA ASP A 57 9.22 1.15 -1.50
C ASP A 57 9.88 1.27 -0.12
N SER A 58 9.48 0.37 0.79
CA SER A 58 9.83 0.40 2.21
C SER A 58 11.34 0.31 2.47
N LYS A 59 12.11 -0.26 1.52
CA LYS A 59 13.58 -0.36 1.59
C LYS A 59 14.27 0.98 1.31
N GLN A 60 13.52 1.96 0.80
CA GLN A 60 14.00 3.31 0.55
C GLN A 60 13.66 4.29 1.67
N LEU A 61 12.97 3.84 2.71
CA LEU A 61 12.46 4.65 3.80
C LEU A 61 13.11 4.24 5.13
N THR A 62 13.33 5.21 6.01
CA THR A 62 13.75 4.92 7.39
C THR A 62 12.58 4.32 8.18
N ALA A 63 12.85 3.60 9.27
CA ALA A 63 11.79 3.07 10.12
C ALA A 63 10.85 4.18 10.62
N VAL A 64 11.40 5.29 11.10
CA VAL A 64 10.62 6.44 11.58
C VAL A 64 9.72 7.00 10.49
N THR A 65 10.25 7.16 9.27
CA THR A 65 9.45 7.64 8.13
C THR A 65 8.32 6.67 7.79
N ARG A 66 8.55 5.35 7.86
CA ARG A 66 7.51 4.36 7.61
C ARG A 66 6.36 4.45 8.61
N GLU A 67 6.65 4.60 9.90
CA GLU A 67 5.61 4.74 10.92
C GLU A 67 4.74 5.98 10.67
N THR A 68 5.37 7.13 10.39
CA THR A 68 4.62 8.36 10.05
C THR A 68 3.80 8.21 8.77
N LEU A 69 4.33 7.52 7.76
CA LEU A 69 3.61 7.27 6.52
C LEU A 69 2.47 6.28 6.73
N PHE A 70 2.63 5.27 7.59
CA PHE A 70 1.59 4.32 7.93
C PHE A 70 0.35 5.04 8.49
N ASP A 71 0.54 5.90 9.49
CA ASP A 71 -0.55 6.69 10.10
C ASP A 71 -1.29 7.54 9.04
N ARG A 72 -0.54 8.13 8.11
CA ARG A 72 -1.13 8.93 7.04
C ARG A 72 -1.85 8.08 6.00
N ILE A 73 -1.33 6.90 5.66
CA ILE A 73 -1.97 5.96 4.74
C ILE A 73 -3.31 5.50 5.32
N ILE A 74 -3.34 5.04 6.58
CA ILE A 74 -4.58 4.55 7.20
C ILE A 74 -5.62 5.66 7.36
N ALA A 75 -5.20 6.91 7.63
CA ALA A 75 -6.10 8.05 7.72
C ALA A 75 -6.65 8.50 6.37
N THR A 76 -5.93 8.23 5.27
CA THR A 76 -6.33 8.58 3.90
C THR A 76 -7.14 7.46 3.23
N ALA A 77 -6.88 6.21 3.58
CA ALA A 77 -7.49 5.06 2.94
C ALA A 77 -9.01 5.02 3.13
N ILE A 78 -9.73 4.65 2.08
CA ILE A 78 -11.18 4.37 2.15
C ILE A 78 -11.42 3.15 3.02
N ALA A 79 -10.60 2.11 2.83
CA ALA A 79 -10.59 0.91 3.64
C ALA A 79 -9.21 0.25 3.56
N TYR A 80 -8.84 -0.48 4.61
CA TYR A 80 -7.67 -1.34 4.60
C TYR A 80 -7.94 -2.61 5.42
N GLY A 81 -7.16 -3.64 5.15
CA GLY A 81 -7.15 -4.88 5.91
C GLY A 81 -5.75 -5.47 5.96
N VAL A 82 -5.44 -6.15 7.06
CA VAL A 82 -4.17 -6.85 7.26
C VAL A 82 -4.48 -8.28 7.69
N GLY A 83 -3.87 -9.24 6.99
CA GLY A 83 -3.97 -10.66 7.29
C GLY A 83 -2.60 -11.27 7.53
N ALA A 84 -2.51 -12.22 8.45
CA ALA A 84 -1.27 -12.94 8.75
C ALA A 84 -1.48 -14.44 8.59
N ALA A 85 -0.53 -15.12 7.96
CA ALA A 85 -0.46 -16.57 7.86
C ALA A 85 0.79 -17.06 8.61
N THR A 86 0.57 -17.82 9.68
CA THR A 86 1.64 -18.43 10.48
C THR A 86 2.19 -19.68 9.81
N ALA A 87 3.47 -19.98 10.04
CA ALA A 87 4.17 -21.14 9.47
C ALA A 87 3.82 -22.49 10.14
N GLN A 88 2.56 -22.67 10.56
CA GLN A 88 2.12 -23.87 11.27
C GLN A 88 2.28 -25.15 10.44
#